data_AF-A0A7X9ZFU2-F1
#
_entry.id   AF-A0A7X9ZFU2-F1
#
_cell.length_a   1.000
_cell.length_b   1.000
_cell.length_c   1.000
_cell.angle_alpha   90.00
_cell.angle_beta   90.00
_cell.angle_gamma   90.00
#
_symmetry.space_group_name_H-M   'P 1'
#
loop_
_entity.id
_entity.type
_entity.pdbx_description
1 polymer ?
#
loop_
_entity_poly.entity_id
_entity_poly.type
_entity_poly.pdbx_seq_one_letter_code
_entity_poly.pdbx_strand_id
1 'polypeptide(L)'
;MLDASDPEFLLTRPEDMRSALFELTHPDSHILVRDAADREMAVLVLGADKQTRQFFWRPRDYAGADFEQSDSMGLLSGTTFHFHATAYGGVQIRFRVQRPEVIHFDDGSAALMSPFPDRLARIQRRKMFRASLATGPGLCQATWQPDPKQKPYRFTVRDISVDGVGLRVELAVPILPERGTVMEDVQLDFGDLGKFSANLEVRNVYPISGQPMIQPDSPDEPAPRHVSLTGEPPMSHVGAVFLNLDARQENWLQKVVWRLEKGAQRD
;
A
#
# COMPACT_ATOMS: atom_id res chain seq x y z
N MET A 1 -18.72 2.85 -1.91
CA MET A 1 -17.54 2.08 -1.47
C MET A 1 -17.59 0.80 -2.28
N LEU A 2 -16.63 0.56 -3.19
CA LEU A 2 -16.67 -0.64 -4.04
C LEU A 2 -16.50 -1.87 -3.15
N ASP A 3 -17.48 -2.76 -3.16
CA ASP A 3 -17.44 -3.99 -2.38
C ASP A 3 -16.55 -5.00 -3.11
N ALA A 4 -15.63 -5.64 -2.37
CA ALA A 4 -14.79 -6.71 -2.91
C ALA A 4 -15.60 -7.97 -3.27
N SER A 5 -16.86 -8.05 -2.82
CA SER A 5 -17.82 -9.09 -3.19
C SER A 5 -18.52 -8.84 -4.54
N ASP A 6 -18.33 -7.66 -5.15
CA ASP A 6 -18.94 -7.34 -6.44
C ASP A 6 -18.46 -8.33 -7.52
N PRO A 7 -19.39 -9.02 -8.22
CA PRO A 7 -19.04 -9.98 -9.26
C PRO A 7 -18.12 -9.43 -10.34
N GLU A 8 -18.15 -8.11 -10.60
CA GLU A 8 -17.32 -7.47 -11.62
C GLU A 8 -15.82 -7.54 -11.29
N PHE A 9 -15.45 -7.55 -10.01
CA PHE A 9 -14.06 -7.61 -9.58
C PHE A 9 -13.59 -9.03 -9.23
N LEU A 10 -14.49 -10.01 -9.28
CA LEU A 10 -14.23 -11.35 -8.77
C LEU A 10 -13.63 -12.26 -9.86
N LEU A 11 -12.36 -12.61 -9.68
CA LEU A 11 -11.66 -13.59 -10.49
C LEU A 11 -11.90 -14.99 -9.94
N THR A 12 -12.38 -15.89 -10.81
CA THR A 12 -12.65 -17.30 -10.51
C THR A 12 -11.87 -18.27 -11.40
N ARG A 13 -11.27 -17.78 -12.49
CA ARG A 13 -10.46 -18.58 -13.41
C ARG A 13 -9.00 -18.66 -12.92
N PRO A 14 -8.36 -19.84 -12.91
CA PRO A 14 -6.99 -20.00 -12.43
C PRO A 14 -5.96 -19.14 -13.16
N GLU A 15 -6.10 -18.93 -14.48
CA GLU A 15 -5.20 -18.06 -15.24
C GLU A 15 -5.27 -16.58 -14.83
N ASP A 16 -6.47 -16.09 -14.50
CA ASP A 16 -6.69 -14.71 -14.08
C ASP A 16 -6.16 -14.51 -12.66
N MET A 17 -6.40 -15.49 -11.77
CA MET A 17 -5.81 -15.52 -10.43
C MET A 17 -4.29 -15.53 -10.48
N ARG A 18 -3.68 -16.35 -11.36
CA ARG A 18 -2.22 -16.38 -11.52
C ARG A 18 -1.69 -15.02 -11.93
N SER A 19 -2.33 -14.36 -12.88
CA SER A 19 -1.93 -13.02 -13.34
C SER A 19 -2.01 -12.00 -12.20
N ALA A 20 -3.08 -12.04 -11.40
CA ALA A 20 -3.23 -11.17 -10.24
C ALA A 20 -2.19 -11.46 -9.13
N LEU A 21 -1.93 -12.73 -8.81
CA LEU A 21 -0.90 -13.13 -7.85
C LEU A 21 0.50 -12.77 -8.34
N PHE A 22 0.76 -12.86 -9.65
CA PHE A 22 2.03 -12.42 -10.23
C PHE A 22 2.21 -10.90 -10.15
N GLU A 23 1.14 -10.11 -10.28
CA GLU A 23 1.19 -8.66 -10.05
C GLU A 23 1.74 -8.30 -8.66
N LEU A 24 1.48 -9.15 -7.67
CA LEU A 24 1.94 -9.00 -6.30
C LEU A 24 3.45 -9.25 -6.10
N THR A 25 4.16 -9.81 -7.08
CA THR A 25 5.62 -9.97 -7.01
C THR A 25 6.35 -8.65 -7.29
N HIS A 26 5.65 -7.61 -7.75
CA HIS A 26 6.26 -6.32 -8.02
C HIS A 26 6.79 -5.69 -6.71
N PRO A 27 8.01 -5.11 -6.68
CA PRO A 27 8.62 -4.55 -5.45
C PRO A 27 7.79 -3.46 -4.75
N ASP A 28 7.02 -2.70 -5.52
CA ASP A 28 6.09 -1.67 -5.00
C ASP A 28 4.77 -2.24 -4.44
N SER A 29 4.54 -3.55 -4.51
CA SER A 29 3.35 -4.17 -3.94
C SER A 29 3.44 -4.16 -2.41
N HIS A 30 2.37 -3.70 -1.77
CA HIS A 30 2.26 -3.71 -0.31
C HIS A 30 1.19 -4.73 0.06
N ILE A 31 1.59 -5.78 0.79
CA ILE A 31 0.74 -6.94 1.07
C ILE A 31 0.70 -7.15 2.56
N LEU A 32 -0.52 -7.17 3.09
CA LEU A 32 -0.83 -7.45 4.49
C LEU A 32 -1.60 -8.77 4.55
N VAL A 33 -1.15 -9.66 5.42
CA VAL A 33 -1.83 -10.92 5.74
C VAL A 33 -2.35 -10.85 7.15
N ARG A 34 -3.63 -11.22 7.32
CA ARG A 34 -4.28 -11.35 8.61
C ARG A 34 -4.73 -12.78 8.85
N ASP A 35 -4.56 -13.28 10.06
CA ASP A 35 -5.07 -14.60 10.46
C ASP A 35 -6.43 -14.55 11.18
N ALA A 36 -6.93 -15.71 11.60
CA ALA A 36 -8.20 -15.83 12.33
C ALA A 36 -8.20 -15.19 13.74
N ALA A 37 -7.04 -14.86 14.29
CA ALA A 37 -6.88 -14.19 15.58
C ALA A 37 -6.65 -12.68 15.41
N ASP A 38 -6.94 -12.14 14.22
CA ASP A 38 -6.79 -10.73 13.85
C ASP A 38 -5.34 -10.22 13.97
N ARG A 39 -4.36 -11.14 13.94
CA ARG A 39 -2.95 -10.76 13.92
C ARG A 39 -2.52 -10.50 12.50
N GLU A 40 -1.72 -9.45 12.32
CA GLU A 40 -1.32 -8.97 11.00
C GLU A 40 0.19 -9.09 10.79
N MET A 41 0.58 -9.41 9.55
CA MET A 41 1.97 -9.46 9.09
C MET A 41 2.11 -8.86 7.69
N ALA A 42 3.17 -8.09 7.47
CA ALA A 42 3.55 -7.66 6.14
C ALA A 42 4.27 -8.83 5.43
N VAL A 43 3.94 -9.08 4.16
CA VAL A 43 4.52 -10.20 3.40
C VAL A 43 5.00 -9.77 2.02
N LEU A 44 5.83 -10.62 1.42
CA LEU A 44 6.24 -10.56 0.03
C LEU A 44 5.70 -11.79 -0.69
N VAL A 45 5.12 -11.61 -1.87
CA VAL A 45 4.82 -12.73 -2.79
C VAL A 45 6.03 -12.93 -3.69
N LEU A 46 6.57 -14.15 -3.68
CA LEU A 46 7.79 -14.53 -4.38
C LEU A 46 7.50 -15.02 -5.81
N GLY A 47 6.33 -15.64 -6.02
CA GLY A 47 5.92 -16.15 -7.31
C GLY A 47 4.64 -16.99 -7.25
N ALA A 48 4.12 -17.34 -8.42
CA ALA A 48 2.94 -18.18 -8.59
C ALA A 48 3.18 -19.22 -9.70
N ASP A 49 3.11 -20.50 -9.34
CA ASP A 49 3.29 -21.61 -10.26
C ASP A 49 1.98 -21.95 -10.99
N LYS A 50 2.09 -22.12 -12.31
CA LYS A 50 0.93 -22.38 -13.18
C LYS A 50 0.48 -23.85 -13.11
N GLN A 51 1.40 -24.78 -12.96
CA GLN A 51 1.13 -26.21 -13.06
C GLN A 51 0.51 -26.74 -11.77
N THR A 52 1.12 -26.43 -10.62
CA THR A 52 0.67 -26.88 -9.30
C THR A 52 -0.41 -25.98 -8.72
N ARG A 53 -0.64 -24.79 -9.29
CA ARG A 53 -1.57 -23.76 -8.79
C ARG A 53 -1.25 -23.39 -7.34
N GLN A 54 0.03 -23.20 -7.08
CA GLN A 54 0.53 -22.75 -5.78
C GLN A 54 1.22 -21.40 -5.95
N PHE A 55 1.16 -20.58 -4.90
CA PHE A 55 1.97 -19.38 -4.82
C PHE A 55 2.80 -19.39 -3.54
N PHE A 56 3.93 -18.70 -3.63
CA PHE A 56 4.96 -18.69 -2.60
C PHE A 56 5.06 -17.28 -2.02
N TRP A 57 5.15 -17.19 -0.71
CA TRP A 57 5.23 -15.93 0.00
C TRP A 57 6.03 -16.07 1.28
N ARG A 58 6.50 -14.95 1.83
CA ARG A 58 7.19 -14.94 3.13
C ARG A 58 6.92 -13.64 3.87
N PRO A 59 6.99 -13.63 5.22
CA PRO A 59 6.99 -12.38 5.97
C PRO A 59 8.12 -11.46 5.49
N ARG A 60 7.82 -10.15 5.40
CA ARG A 60 8.76 -9.14 4.87
C ARG A 60 10.04 -9.04 5.71
N ASP A 61 9.91 -9.18 7.02
CA ASP A 61 11.01 -8.99 7.98
C ASP A 61 11.76 -10.30 8.29
N TYR A 62 11.43 -11.38 7.58
CA TYR A 62 12.10 -12.67 7.74
C TYR A 62 13.25 -12.83 6.74
N ALA A 63 14.48 -12.74 7.25
CA ALA A 63 15.71 -12.96 6.49
C ALA A 63 16.27 -14.39 6.61
N GLY A 64 15.62 -15.29 7.35
CA GLY A 64 16.15 -16.63 7.66
C GLY A 64 15.19 -17.79 7.42
N ALA A 65 15.75 -19.00 7.46
CA ALA A 65 15.07 -20.29 7.28
C ALA A 65 14.17 -20.71 8.45
N ASP A 66 14.25 -20.01 9.58
CA ASP A 66 13.82 -20.55 10.86
C ASP A 66 12.35 -20.26 11.16
N PHE A 67 11.48 -20.73 10.27
CA PHE A 67 10.04 -20.72 10.48
C PHE A 67 9.62 -21.60 11.68
N GLU A 68 10.48 -22.54 12.10
CA GLU A 68 10.17 -23.53 13.15
C GLU A 68 10.56 -23.10 14.58
N GLN A 69 11.62 -22.30 14.79
CA GLN A 69 12.09 -21.95 16.15
C GLN A 69 11.56 -20.62 16.70
N SER A 70 10.86 -19.81 15.89
CA SER A 70 10.33 -18.55 16.39
C SER A 70 8.97 -18.72 17.09
N ASP A 71 8.85 -18.12 18.28
CA ASP A 71 7.58 -17.88 18.99
C ASP A 71 6.56 -17.04 18.15
N SER A 72 6.91 -16.66 16.91
CA SER A 72 6.03 -16.03 15.91
C SER A 72 4.92 -16.96 15.39
N MET A 73 4.96 -18.25 15.73
CA MET A 73 4.02 -19.31 15.30
C MET A 73 2.63 -19.24 15.95
N GLY A 74 2.35 -18.19 16.72
CA GLY A 74 0.97 -17.77 16.90
C GLY A 74 0.26 -17.67 15.55
N LEU A 75 0.82 -16.94 14.59
CA LEU A 75 0.18 -16.59 13.31
C LEU A 75 -0.22 -17.80 12.45
N LEU A 76 0.67 -18.78 12.32
CA LEU A 76 0.40 -20.01 11.55
C LEU A 76 -0.60 -20.96 12.24
N SER A 77 -0.92 -20.71 13.51
CA SER A 77 -2.01 -21.44 14.19
C SER A 77 -3.38 -21.14 13.57
N GLY A 78 -3.52 -20.03 12.85
CA GLY A 78 -4.71 -19.71 12.07
C GLY A 78 -5.08 -20.81 11.07
N THR A 79 -6.37 -20.96 10.81
CA THR A 79 -6.90 -21.87 9.79
C THR A 79 -7.10 -21.17 8.46
N THR A 80 -7.34 -19.85 8.48
CA THR A 80 -7.58 -19.02 7.30
C THR A 80 -6.78 -17.73 7.39
N PHE A 81 -6.22 -17.35 6.25
CA PHE A 81 -5.37 -16.18 6.08
C PHE A 81 -6.00 -15.25 5.04
N HIS A 82 -6.22 -14.00 5.41
CA HIS A 82 -6.80 -12.95 4.58
C HIS A 82 -5.70 -12.05 4.03
N PHE A 83 -5.60 -11.99 2.71
CA PHE A 83 -4.64 -11.15 2.01
C PHE A 83 -5.31 -9.86 1.58
N HIS A 84 -4.73 -8.74 2.00
CA HIS A 84 -5.08 -7.40 1.57
C HIS A 84 -3.85 -6.76 0.91
N ALA A 85 -3.90 -6.64 -0.41
CA ALA A 85 -2.78 -6.14 -1.18
C ALA A 85 -3.13 -4.88 -1.97
N THR A 86 -2.17 -3.96 -2.01
CA THR A 86 -2.10 -2.88 -2.99
C THR A 86 -0.99 -3.23 -3.98
N ALA A 87 -1.36 -3.64 -5.18
CA ALA A 87 -0.44 -4.00 -6.24
C ALA A 87 0.08 -2.75 -6.99
N TYR A 88 1.00 -2.95 -7.92
CA TYR A 88 1.52 -1.89 -8.78
C TYR A 88 0.38 -1.13 -9.49
N GLY A 89 0.54 0.19 -9.65
CA GLY A 89 -0.52 1.03 -10.21
C GLY A 89 -1.73 1.25 -9.29
N GLY A 90 -1.72 0.69 -8.08
CA GLY A 90 -2.72 0.89 -7.02
C GLY A 90 -3.98 0.04 -7.14
N VAL A 91 -3.91 -1.05 -7.92
CA VAL A 91 -4.94 -2.10 -7.97
C VAL A 91 -5.04 -2.73 -6.58
N GLN A 92 -6.25 -2.90 -6.06
CA GLN A 92 -6.47 -3.63 -4.81
C GLN A 92 -6.71 -5.10 -5.12
N ILE A 93 -5.93 -5.99 -4.51
CA ILE A 93 -6.08 -7.43 -4.64
C ILE A 93 -6.41 -8.01 -3.26
N ARG A 94 -7.53 -8.74 -3.16
CA ARG A 94 -8.00 -9.33 -1.91
C ARG A 94 -8.41 -10.77 -2.12
N PHE A 95 -7.95 -11.65 -1.25
CA PHE A 95 -8.31 -13.06 -1.29
C PHE A 95 -8.07 -13.70 0.08
N ARG A 96 -8.48 -14.95 0.23
CA ARG A 96 -8.16 -15.73 1.42
C ARG A 96 -7.67 -17.12 1.03
N VAL A 97 -6.82 -17.68 1.85
CA VAL A 97 -6.31 -19.05 1.71
C VAL A 97 -6.39 -19.79 3.02
N GLN A 98 -6.37 -21.12 2.94
CA GLN A 98 -6.21 -21.97 4.11
C GLN A 98 -4.77 -21.91 4.62
N ARG A 99 -4.49 -22.62 5.71
CA ARG A 99 -3.16 -22.71 6.29
C ARG A 99 -2.08 -23.06 5.24
N PRO A 100 -1.00 -22.27 5.14
CA PRO A 100 0.11 -22.56 4.25
C PRO A 100 0.95 -23.74 4.75
N GLU A 101 1.71 -24.34 3.84
CA GLU A 101 2.79 -25.27 4.15
C GLU A 101 4.13 -24.53 4.15
N VAL A 102 5.05 -24.92 5.04
CA VAL A 102 6.43 -24.39 5.02
C VAL A 102 7.25 -25.22 4.03
N ILE A 103 7.93 -24.56 3.12
CA ILE A 103 8.89 -25.18 2.20
C ILE A 103 10.28 -24.63 2.44
N HIS A 104 11.29 -25.49 2.29
CA HIS A 104 12.70 -25.15 2.43
C HIS A 104 13.39 -25.32 1.08
N PHE A 105 14.29 -24.40 0.75
CA PHE A 105 15.10 -24.43 -0.46
C PHE A 105 16.53 -24.87 -0.14
N ASP A 106 17.25 -25.37 -1.15
CA ASP A 106 18.61 -25.90 -1.01
C ASP A 106 19.63 -24.82 -0.58
N ASP A 107 19.34 -23.55 -0.83
CA ASP A 107 20.15 -22.40 -0.38
C ASP A 107 19.96 -22.08 1.12
N GLY A 108 19.16 -22.89 1.82
CA GLY A 108 18.82 -22.71 3.21
C GLY A 108 17.79 -21.62 3.45
N SER A 109 17.15 -21.06 2.42
CA SER A 109 15.99 -20.18 2.60
C SER A 109 14.71 -20.99 2.76
N ALA A 110 13.64 -20.36 3.25
CA ALA A 110 12.32 -20.98 3.33
C ALA A 110 11.21 -20.00 2.95
N ALA A 111 10.06 -20.56 2.57
CA ALA A 111 8.87 -19.81 2.20
C ALA A 111 7.60 -20.54 2.64
N LEU A 112 6.52 -19.80 2.66
CA LEU A 112 5.17 -20.32 2.83
C LEU A 112 4.57 -20.57 1.45
N MET A 113 4.01 -21.77 1.30
CA MET A 113 3.35 -22.22 0.08
C MET A 113 1.85 -22.33 0.35
N SER A 114 1.05 -21.74 -0.54
CA SER A 114 -0.41 -21.81 -0.47
C SER A 114 -0.99 -22.19 -1.83
N PRO A 115 -2.10 -22.95 -1.87
CA PRO A 115 -2.84 -23.13 -3.11
C PRO A 115 -3.43 -21.79 -3.57
N PHE A 116 -3.73 -21.67 -4.87
CA PHE A 116 -4.52 -20.54 -5.36
C PHE A 116 -5.84 -20.44 -4.61
N PRO A 117 -6.32 -19.22 -4.35
CA PRO A 117 -7.61 -19.04 -3.69
C PRO A 117 -8.75 -19.51 -4.59
N ASP A 118 -9.86 -19.95 -4.02
CA ASP A 118 -11.06 -20.28 -4.82
C ASP A 118 -11.63 -19.05 -5.55
N ARG A 119 -11.39 -17.87 -4.97
CA ARG A 119 -11.89 -16.58 -5.46
C ARG A 119 -10.90 -15.48 -5.07
N LEU A 120 -10.63 -14.56 -5.99
CA LEU A 120 -9.78 -13.40 -5.77
C LEU A 120 -10.50 -12.14 -6.27
N ALA A 121 -10.60 -11.11 -5.45
CA ALA A 121 -11.09 -9.80 -5.87
C ALA A 121 -9.93 -8.96 -6.38
N ARG A 122 -10.04 -8.46 -7.62
CA ARG A 122 -9.08 -7.53 -8.24
C ARG A 122 -9.81 -6.25 -8.63
N ILE A 123 -9.59 -5.19 -7.85
CA ILE A 123 -10.36 -3.94 -7.93
C ILE A 123 -9.47 -2.83 -8.49
N GLN A 124 -9.79 -2.38 -9.71
CA GLN A 124 -9.15 -1.23 -10.34
C GLN A 124 -10.06 0.00 -10.31
N ARG A 125 -9.90 0.84 -9.28
CA ARG A 125 -10.77 2.01 -9.04
C ARG A 125 -10.30 3.31 -9.72
N ARG A 126 -9.06 3.34 -10.22
CA ARG A 126 -8.45 4.57 -10.76
C ARG A 126 -8.81 4.73 -12.24
N LYS A 127 -9.43 5.86 -12.58
CA LYS A 127 -9.74 6.25 -13.96
C LYS A 127 -8.61 7.02 -14.64
N MET A 128 -7.81 7.74 -13.85
CA MET A 128 -6.67 8.53 -14.31
C MET A 128 -5.36 7.82 -14.01
N PHE A 129 -4.41 7.94 -14.94
CA PHE A 129 -3.04 7.49 -14.74
C PHE A 129 -2.36 8.28 -13.60
N ARG A 130 -1.49 7.59 -12.86
CA ARG A 130 -0.66 8.18 -11.80
C ARG A 130 0.81 7.92 -12.08
N ALA A 131 1.57 9.00 -12.23
CA ALA A 131 3.02 8.93 -12.26
C ALA A 131 3.52 8.60 -10.85
N SER A 132 4.31 7.53 -10.75
CA SER A 132 4.97 7.15 -9.50
C SER A 132 6.28 7.91 -9.39
N LEU A 133 6.55 8.48 -8.22
CA LEU A 133 7.83 9.11 -7.94
C LEU A 133 8.71 8.12 -7.15
N ALA A 134 10.00 8.10 -7.49
CA ALA A 134 11.00 7.36 -6.73
C ALA A 134 11.04 7.83 -5.27
N THR A 135 11.73 7.11 -4.40
CA THR A 135 11.99 7.52 -3.01
C THR A 135 13.49 7.71 -2.80
N GLY A 136 13.94 8.94 -2.50
CA GLY A 136 15.32 9.30 -2.15
C GLY A 136 15.49 10.74 -1.62
N PRO A 137 16.71 11.30 -1.53
CA PRO A 137 16.93 12.71 -1.21
C PRO A 137 16.64 13.60 -2.44
N GLY A 138 16.01 14.78 -2.25
CA GLY A 138 15.67 15.71 -3.35
C GLY A 138 14.30 15.47 -4.02
N LEU A 139 13.44 14.66 -3.39
CA LEU A 139 12.11 14.31 -3.88
C LEU A 139 11.15 15.49 -3.95
N CYS A 140 10.10 15.29 -4.74
CA CYS A 140 8.94 16.16 -4.70
C CYS A 140 8.29 16.12 -3.32
N GLN A 141 8.00 17.29 -2.77
CA GLN A 141 7.50 17.47 -1.40
C GLN A 141 6.14 18.16 -1.41
N ALA A 142 5.36 17.92 -0.37
CA ALA A 142 4.19 18.72 -0.04
C ALA A 142 4.38 19.33 1.35
N THR A 143 4.02 20.60 1.50
CA THR A 143 4.00 21.27 2.80
C THR A 143 2.59 21.79 3.07
N TRP A 144 2.05 21.48 4.24
CA TRP A 144 0.74 21.95 4.66
C TRP A 144 0.79 22.48 6.09
N GLN A 145 0.22 23.66 6.32
CA GLN A 145 0.18 24.30 7.63
C GLN A 145 -1.28 24.62 7.97
N PRO A 146 -1.95 23.80 8.80
CA PRO A 146 -3.36 24.04 9.15
C PRO A 146 -3.57 25.28 10.03
N ASP A 147 -2.57 25.65 10.83
CA ASP A 147 -2.58 26.82 11.70
C ASP A 147 -1.23 27.53 11.59
N PRO A 148 -1.19 28.85 11.29
CA PRO A 148 0.05 29.63 11.26
C PRO A 148 0.92 29.52 12.52
N LYS A 149 0.34 29.15 13.66
CA LYS A 149 1.05 28.95 14.94
C LYS A 149 1.68 27.56 15.09
N GLN A 150 1.27 26.59 14.28
CA GLN A 150 1.76 25.21 14.33
C GLN A 150 2.88 24.99 13.31
N LYS A 151 3.76 24.03 13.59
CA LYS A 151 4.80 23.62 12.63
C LYS A 151 4.12 23.00 11.40
N PRO A 152 4.54 23.34 10.17
CA PRO A 152 3.98 22.73 8.98
C PRO A 152 4.28 21.23 8.92
N TYR A 153 3.29 20.46 8.46
CA TYR A 153 3.45 19.09 8.05
C TYR A 153 4.26 19.04 6.76
N ARG A 154 5.25 18.15 6.71
CA ARG A 154 6.05 17.88 5.51
C ARG A 154 5.78 16.47 5.05
N PHE A 155 5.41 16.36 3.80
CA PHE A 155 5.14 15.10 3.14
C PHE A 155 6.10 14.90 1.97
N THR A 156 6.39 13.65 1.68
CA THR A 156 6.98 13.24 0.41
C THR A 156 5.86 12.89 -0.56
N VAL A 157 5.93 13.37 -1.79
CA VAL A 157 4.98 12.98 -2.85
C VAL A 157 5.38 11.61 -3.39
N ARG A 158 4.51 10.62 -3.21
CA ARG A 158 4.71 9.24 -3.67
C ARG A 158 4.22 9.03 -5.10
N ASP A 159 3.06 9.57 -5.42
CA ASP A 159 2.46 9.49 -6.74
C ASP A 159 1.59 10.71 -7.03
N ILE A 160 1.41 11.04 -8.31
CA ILE A 160 0.56 12.13 -8.75
C ILE A 160 -0.20 11.80 -10.03
N SER A 161 -1.45 12.23 -10.07
CA SER A 161 -2.36 12.22 -11.21
C SER A 161 -2.83 13.64 -11.51
N VAL A 162 -3.59 13.80 -12.59
CA VAL A 162 -4.26 15.06 -12.91
C VAL A 162 -5.36 15.45 -11.90
N ASP A 163 -5.90 14.49 -11.14
CA ASP A 163 -7.03 14.68 -10.22
C ASP A 163 -6.69 14.44 -8.74
N GLY A 164 -5.47 14.03 -8.42
CA GLY A 164 -5.06 13.82 -7.03
C GLY A 164 -3.62 13.41 -6.84
N VAL A 165 -3.24 13.27 -5.58
CA VAL A 165 -1.86 13.05 -5.12
C VAL A 165 -1.82 12.01 -4.01
N GLY A 166 -0.79 11.18 -3.99
CA GLY A 166 -0.44 10.28 -2.89
C GLY A 166 0.74 10.83 -2.12
N LEU A 167 0.57 11.05 -0.82
CA LEU A 167 1.57 11.62 0.08
C LEU A 167 2.05 10.57 1.10
N ARG A 168 3.29 10.72 1.58
CA ARG A 168 3.90 9.91 2.64
C ARG A 168 4.48 10.80 3.74
N VAL A 169 4.40 10.36 4.98
CA VAL A 169 4.89 11.10 6.14
C VAL A 169 5.27 10.17 7.29
N GLU A 170 6.34 10.53 8.00
CA GLU A 170 6.81 9.85 9.21
C GLU A 170 6.02 10.31 10.45
N LEU A 171 4.71 10.12 10.41
CA LEU A 171 3.79 10.40 11.51
C LEU A 171 2.73 9.30 11.59
N ALA A 172 2.26 9.02 12.80
CA ALA A 172 1.17 8.07 12.99
C ALA A 172 -0.17 8.62 12.50
N VAL A 173 -1.05 7.73 12.03
CA VAL A 173 -2.37 8.12 11.46
C VAL A 173 -3.23 9.01 12.38
N PRO A 174 -3.30 8.81 13.72
CA PRO A 174 -4.11 9.67 14.59
C PRO A 174 -3.71 11.16 14.60
N ILE A 175 -2.51 11.49 14.14
CA ILE A 175 -2.00 12.87 14.09
C ILE A 175 -2.37 13.54 12.75
N LEU A 176 -2.75 12.74 11.75
CA LEU A 176 -2.99 13.19 10.37
C LEU A 176 -4.43 13.65 10.15
N PRO A 177 -4.68 14.50 9.15
CA PRO A 177 -6.03 14.96 8.84
C PRO A 177 -6.94 13.79 8.45
N GLU A 178 -8.13 13.75 9.01
CA GLU A 178 -9.10 12.68 8.75
C GLU A 178 -9.66 12.76 7.33
N ARG A 179 -10.26 11.65 6.86
CA ARG A 179 -10.98 11.62 5.58
C ARG A 179 -12.06 12.69 5.54
N GLY A 180 -12.09 13.44 4.42
CA GLY A 180 -13.02 14.54 4.22
C GLY A 180 -12.45 15.90 4.64
N THR A 181 -11.34 15.92 5.38
CA THR A 181 -10.65 17.18 5.71
C THR A 181 -10.15 17.85 4.42
N VAL A 182 -10.37 19.17 4.32
CA VAL A 182 -9.78 20.01 3.29
C VAL A 182 -8.48 20.59 3.83
N MET A 183 -7.37 20.19 3.22
CA MET A 183 -6.06 20.79 3.41
C MET A 183 -5.98 22.01 2.48
N GLU A 184 -6.18 23.20 3.03
CA GLU A 184 -6.07 24.45 2.27
C GLU A 184 -4.62 24.85 2.01
N ASP A 185 -4.37 25.45 0.85
CA ASP A 185 -3.09 26.02 0.43
C ASP A 185 -1.88 25.07 0.60
N VAL A 186 -2.04 23.82 0.17
CA VAL A 186 -0.94 22.85 0.19
C VAL A 186 0.09 23.23 -0.86
N GLN A 187 1.31 23.50 -0.41
CA GLN A 187 2.43 23.85 -1.27
C GLN A 187 3.08 22.57 -1.79
N LEU A 188 2.95 22.32 -3.09
CA LEU A 188 3.53 21.16 -3.77
C LEU A 188 4.76 21.59 -4.56
N ASP A 189 5.89 20.96 -4.29
CA ASP A 189 7.19 21.25 -4.87
C ASP A 189 7.68 20.03 -5.64
N PHE A 190 7.86 20.15 -6.96
CA PHE A 190 8.36 19.09 -7.83
C PHE A 190 9.78 19.37 -8.32
N GLY A 191 10.56 20.13 -7.56
CA GLY A 191 11.93 20.50 -7.91
C GLY A 191 11.96 21.27 -9.23
N ASP A 192 12.74 20.77 -10.20
CA ASP A 192 12.92 21.40 -11.52
C ASP A 192 11.63 21.46 -12.36
N LEU A 193 10.61 20.67 -12.02
CA LEU A 193 9.31 20.72 -12.68
C LEU A 193 8.45 21.90 -12.19
N GLY A 194 8.87 22.56 -11.11
CA GLY A 194 8.23 23.73 -10.53
C GLY A 194 7.40 23.43 -9.30
N LYS A 195 6.77 24.48 -8.78
CA LYS A 195 5.92 24.43 -7.59
C LYS A 195 4.54 24.99 -7.89
N PHE A 196 3.53 24.49 -7.19
CA PHE A 196 2.21 25.09 -7.20
C PHE A 196 1.47 24.84 -5.88
N SER A 197 0.49 25.69 -5.61
CA SER A 197 -0.36 25.58 -4.42
C SER A 197 -1.74 25.10 -4.82
N ALA A 198 -2.34 24.21 -4.04
CA ALA A 198 -3.70 23.73 -4.26
C ALA A 198 -4.39 23.31 -2.97
N ASN A 199 -5.72 23.35 -2.99
CA ASN A 199 -6.53 22.76 -1.92
C ASN A 199 -6.68 21.26 -2.19
N LEU A 200 -6.48 20.44 -1.16
CA LEU A 200 -6.57 18.99 -1.25
C LEU A 200 -7.67 18.45 -0.32
N GLU A 201 -8.54 17.59 -0.81
CA GLU A 201 -9.49 16.87 0.04
C GLU A 201 -8.97 15.48 0.37
N VAL A 202 -8.81 15.16 1.65
CA VAL A 202 -8.34 13.85 2.09
C VAL A 202 -9.37 12.78 1.72
N ARG A 203 -8.94 11.74 1.00
CA ARG A 203 -9.78 10.60 0.59
C ARG A 203 -9.51 9.35 1.42
N ASN A 204 -8.26 9.13 1.79
CA ASN A 204 -7.86 8.03 2.65
C ASN A 204 -6.58 8.38 3.40
N VAL A 205 -6.46 7.84 4.61
CA VAL A 205 -5.23 7.83 5.39
C VAL A 205 -5.06 6.42 5.91
N TYR A 206 -3.87 5.85 5.74
CA TYR A 206 -3.60 4.53 6.26
C TYR A 206 -2.11 4.37 6.61
N PRO A 207 -1.79 3.58 7.63
CA PRO A 207 -0.41 3.28 8.03
C PRO A 207 0.32 2.45 6.96
N ILE A 208 1.65 2.57 6.90
CA ILE A 208 2.54 1.83 5.97
C ILE A 208 3.51 0.93 6.75
N SER A 209 4.16 1.46 7.79
CA SER A 209 5.10 0.72 8.66
C SER A 209 5.26 1.44 10.00
N GLY A 210 5.96 0.81 10.97
CA GLY A 210 6.29 1.40 12.28
C GLY A 210 5.11 1.71 13.20
N GLN A 211 3.90 1.22 12.87
CA GLN A 211 2.67 1.39 13.65
C GLN A 211 1.66 0.30 13.30
N PRO A 212 0.60 0.10 14.11
CA PRO A 212 -0.50 -0.77 13.76
C PRO A 212 -1.10 -0.38 12.40
N MET A 213 -1.18 -1.36 11.49
CA MET A 213 -1.70 -1.20 10.12
C MET A 213 -3.21 -0.94 10.06
N ILE A 214 -3.91 -1.14 11.16
CA ILE A 214 -5.34 -0.88 11.30
C ILE A 214 -5.57 -0.16 12.62
N GLN A 215 -6.36 0.91 12.53
CA GLN A 215 -6.86 1.57 13.72
C GLN A 215 -8.06 0.78 14.25
N PRO A 216 -8.10 0.49 15.56
CA PRO A 216 -9.30 -0.08 16.16
C PRO A 216 -10.48 0.87 15.91
N ASP A 217 -11.65 0.31 15.61
CA ASP A 217 -12.86 1.09 15.33
C ASP A 217 -13.35 1.84 16.60
N SER A 218 -12.83 1.46 17.78
CA SER A 218 -13.08 2.12 19.07
C SER A 218 -11.81 2.23 19.93
N PRO A 219 -11.64 3.30 20.73
CA PRO A 219 -10.47 3.47 21.62
C PRO A 219 -10.33 2.39 22.69
N ASP A 220 -11.44 1.72 23.05
CA ASP A 220 -11.50 0.67 24.06
C ASP A 220 -11.23 -0.74 23.49
N GLU A 221 -11.14 -0.89 22.16
CA GLU A 221 -10.75 -2.15 21.56
C GLU A 221 -9.23 -2.35 21.66
N PRO A 222 -8.76 -3.52 22.12
CA PRO A 222 -7.34 -3.80 22.17
C PRO A 222 -6.78 -3.73 20.74
N ALA A 223 -5.78 -2.88 20.53
CA ALA A 223 -5.11 -2.76 19.24
C ALA A 223 -4.66 -4.16 18.77
N PRO A 224 -4.84 -4.50 17.48
CA PRO A 224 -4.43 -5.78 16.95
C PRO A 224 -2.96 -6.05 17.31
N ARG A 225 -2.63 -7.29 17.63
CA ARG A 225 -1.25 -7.69 17.97
C ARG A 225 -0.45 -7.84 16.68
N HIS A 226 0.36 -6.83 16.37
CA HIS A 226 1.18 -6.79 15.16
C HIS A 226 2.53 -7.45 15.43
N VAL A 227 2.86 -8.48 14.66
CA VAL A 227 4.08 -9.29 14.88
C VAL A 227 5.31 -8.64 14.23
N SER A 228 5.11 -7.66 13.36
CA SER A 228 6.16 -6.94 12.59
C SER A 228 6.42 -5.50 13.06
N LEU A 229 6.15 -5.16 14.32
CA LEU A 229 6.58 -3.86 14.87
C LEU A 229 8.09 -3.90 15.19
N THR A 230 8.93 -3.97 14.16
CA THR A 230 10.33 -3.56 14.32
C THR A 230 10.33 -2.08 14.71
N GLY A 231 11.29 -1.63 15.53
CA GLY A 231 11.34 -0.27 16.09
C GLY A 231 11.56 0.88 15.09
N GLU A 232 11.02 0.75 13.88
CA GLU A 232 10.96 1.77 12.85
C GLU A 232 10.00 2.91 13.25
N PRO A 233 10.30 4.15 12.83
CA PRO A 233 9.37 5.26 13.02
C PRO A 233 8.07 5.00 12.24
N PRO A 234 6.91 5.49 12.74
CA PRO A 234 5.63 5.31 12.08
C PRO A 234 5.64 6.00 10.72
N MET A 235 5.33 5.26 9.66
CA MET A 235 5.15 5.77 8.30
C MET A 235 3.69 5.65 7.91
N SER A 236 3.11 6.71 7.34
CA SER A 236 1.71 6.75 6.90
C SER A 236 1.56 7.26 5.47
N HIS A 237 0.49 6.82 4.81
CA HIS A 237 0.01 7.33 3.53
C HIS A 237 -1.15 8.29 3.73
N VAL A 238 -1.17 9.38 2.96
CA VAL A 238 -2.33 10.26 2.80
C VAL A 238 -2.66 10.38 1.32
N GLY A 239 -3.81 9.83 0.91
CA GLY A 239 -4.32 9.99 -0.44
C GLY A 239 -5.32 11.14 -0.50
N ALA A 240 -5.08 12.13 -1.35
CA ALA A 240 -5.94 13.30 -1.49
C ALA A 240 -6.27 13.60 -2.96
N VAL A 241 -7.36 14.33 -3.18
CA VAL A 241 -7.80 14.83 -4.50
C VAL A 241 -7.67 16.34 -4.57
N PHE A 242 -7.35 16.87 -5.74
CA PHE A 242 -7.30 18.31 -5.96
C PHE A 242 -8.71 18.91 -5.96
N LEU A 243 -8.86 20.07 -5.32
CA LEU A 243 -10.09 20.85 -5.36
C LEU A 243 -9.89 22.14 -6.15
N ASN A 244 -10.92 22.55 -6.89
CA ASN A 244 -11.04 23.87 -7.53
C ASN A 244 -9.82 24.26 -8.38
N LEU A 245 -9.24 23.31 -9.13
CA LEU A 245 -8.15 23.61 -10.05
C LEU A 245 -8.66 24.54 -11.15
N ASP A 246 -7.89 25.60 -11.43
CA ASP A 246 -8.11 26.39 -12.64
C ASP A 246 -7.48 25.72 -13.87
N ALA A 247 -7.87 26.18 -15.06
CA ALA A 247 -7.37 25.63 -16.32
C ALA A 247 -5.83 25.71 -16.45
N ARG A 248 -5.17 26.67 -15.80
CA ARG A 248 -3.71 26.78 -15.84
C ARG A 248 -3.07 25.69 -14.96
N GLN A 249 -3.62 25.46 -13.77
CA GLN A 249 -3.17 24.42 -12.85
C GLN A 249 -3.39 23.03 -13.43
N GLU A 250 -4.55 22.76 -14.05
CA GLU A 250 -4.82 21.49 -14.74
C GLU A 250 -3.81 21.21 -15.87
N ASN A 251 -3.59 22.20 -16.74
CA ASN A 251 -2.62 22.09 -17.82
C ASN A 251 -1.18 21.90 -17.31
N TRP A 252 -0.85 22.53 -16.18
CA TRP A 252 0.44 22.36 -15.54
C TRP A 252 0.59 20.93 -14.97
N LEU A 253 -0.43 20.43 -14.26
CA LEU A 253 -0.46 19.08 -13.71
C LEU A 253 -0.31 18.00 -14.80
N GLN A 254 -1.03 18.13 -15.91
CA GLN A 254 -0.89 17.22 -17.05
C GLN A 254 0.56 17.16 -17.56
N LYS A 255 1.24 18.32 -17.69
CA LYS A 255 2.64 18.39 -18.12
C LYS A 255 3.59 17.77 -17.11
N VAL A 256 3.36 17.97 -15.81
CA VAL A 256 4.18 17.39 -14.75
C VAL A 256 4.04 15.87 -14.73
N VAL A 257 2.81 15.35 -14.74
CA VAL A 257 2.54 13.90 -14.76
C VAL A 257 3.22 13.25 -15.97
N TRP A 258 3.08 13.83 -17.15
CA TRP A 258 3.72 13.31 -18.37
C TRP A 258 5.25 13.34 -18.31
N ARG A 259 5.84 14.42 -17.77
CA ARG A 259 7.31 14.52 -17.63
C ARG A 259 7.86 13.51 -16.62
N LEU A 260 7.16 13.30 -15.50
CA LEU A 260 7.55 12.32 -14.50
C LEU A 260 7.51 10.90 -15.06
N GLU A 261 6.47 10.55 -15.83
CA GLU A 261 6.39 9.28 -16.53
C GLU A 261 7.57 9.09 -17.49
N LYS A 262 7.86 10.09 -18.34
CA LYS A 262 8.93 10.01 -19.33
C LYS A 262 10.32 9.93 -18.68
N GLY A 263 10.51 10.58 -17.54
CA GLY A 263 11.73 10.49 -16.74
C GLY A 263 11.93 9.07 -16.20
N ALA A 264 10.88 8.49 -15.61
CA ALA A 264 10.92 7.13 -15.05
C ALA A 264 11.16 6.01 -16.08
N GLN A 265 10.93 6.26 -17.37
CA GLN A 265 11.23 5.29 -18.45
C GLN A 265 12.69 5.33 -18.93
N ARG A 266 13.47 6.32 -18.51
CA ARG A 266 14.87 6.53 -18.94
C ARG A 266 15.90 6.00 -17.94
N ASP A 267 15.47 5.73 -16.72
CA ASP A 267 16.26 5.14 -15.63
C ASP A 267 15.94 3.64 -15.51
#